data_AF-A0A1I5MHM0-F1
#
_entry.id   AF-A0A1I5MHM0-F1
#
_cell.length_a   1.000
_cell.length_b   1.000
_cell.length_c   1.000
_cell.angle_alpha   90.00
_cell.angle_beta   90.00
_cell.angle_gamma   90.00
#
_symmetry.space_group_name_H-M   'P 1'
#
loop_
_entity.id
_entity.type
_entity.pdbx_description
1 polymer ?
#
loop_
_entity_poly.entity_id
_entity_poly.type
_entity_poly.pdbx_seq_one_letter_code
_entity_poly.pdbx_strand_id
1 'polypeptide(L)'
;MKKTTLLLLLLSLVTVCEAQNRYCVTYEDFVNGNWVSVDTFYVTKRTKTEKFMGGGNDYKIVSKEKDVNKAIKKAFVIAQGDSMYVNCRYLRYQKTKFRGGYAKAWKIGTRSVLFVNMLIGKEVLTEQTTVGIMFGLAGTMAVATKARKYRVCYVISEGADEKGKIQIRLLDDDLIKQMLDEQAPSLLKEFYAESDDKKRIGAEHVMPILMKSGLITPLQ
;
A
#
# COMPACT_ATOMS: atom_id res chain seq x y z
N MET A 1 -12.90 48.51 10.03
CA MET A 1 -13.33 47.64 8.91
C MET A 1 -12.18 47.14 8.01
N LYS A 2 -10.96 47.70 8.01
CA LYS A 2 -9.85 47.23 7.15
C LYS A 2 -9.00 46.07 7.74
N LYS A 3 -8.89 45.97 9.07
CA LYS A 3 -8.06 44.96 9.76
C LYS A 3 -8.72 43.57 9.83
N THR A 4 -10.06 43.52 9.94
CA THR A 4 -10.83 42.27 10.00
C THR A 4 -10.92 41.58 8.63
N THR A 5 -11.05 42.35 7.55
CA THR A 5 -11.03 41.82 6.17
C THR A 5 -9.65 41.27 5.81
N LEU A 6 -8.56 41.89 6.27
CA LEU A 6 -7.20 41.39 6.05
C LEU A 6 -6.95 40.09 6.83
N LEU A 7 -7.48 39.97 8.05
CA LEU A 7 -7.39 38.74 8.85
C LEU A 7 -8.16 37.58 8.18
N LEU A 8 -9.34 37.85 7.62
CA LEU A 8 -10.12 36.88 6.84
C LEU A 8 -9.41 36.47 5.54
N LEU A 9 -8.69 37.40 4.88
CA LEU A 9 -7.90 37.09 3.69
C LEU A 9 -6.65 36.24 4.01
N LEU A 10 -5.99 36.49 5.15
CA LEU A 10 -4.85 35.69 5.64
C LEU A 10 -5.28 34.29 6.10
N LEU A 11 -6.49 34.13 6.65
CA LEU A 11 -7.12 32.83 6.95
C LEU A 11 -7.59 32.08 5.69
N SER A 12 -7.84 32.79 4.58
CA SER A 12 -8.19 32.19 3.28
C SER A 12 -6.98 31.74 2.47
N LEU A 13 -5.76 32.05 2.91
CA LEU A 13 -4.52 31.48 2.38
C LEU A 13 -4.32 30.07 2.94
N VAL A 14 -5.39 29.25 2.93
CA VAL A 14 -5.21 27.81 2.80
C VAL A 14 -4.59 27.66 1.42
N THR A 15 -3.26 27.62 1.38
CA THR A 15 -2.54 27.20 0.19
C THR A 15 -3.22 25.91 -0.25
N VAL A 16 -3.95 25.97 -1.36
CA VAL A 16 -4.25 24.79 -2.15
C VAL A 16 -2.88 24.30 -2.56
N CYS A 17 -2.26 23.49 -1.72
CA CYS A 17 -1.09 22.74 -2.06
C CYS A 17 -1.62 21.80 -3.13
N GLU A 18 -1.54 22.22 -4.40
CA GLU A 18 -1.75 21.30 -5.50
C GLU A 18 -0.83 20.13 -5.20
N ALA A 19 -1.43 18.99 -4.90
CA ALA A 19 -0.71 17.88 -4.33
C ALA A 19 0.32 17.39 -5.37
N GLN A 20 1.56 17.86 -5.17
CA GLN A 20 2.64 17.70 -6.12
C GLN A 20 2.99 16.22 -6.25
N ASN A 21 3.30 15.82 -7.47
CA ASN A 21 3.93 14.54 -7.75
C ASN A 21 5.26 14.49 -6.97
N ARG A 22 5.40 13.53 -6.05
CA ARG A 22 6.57 13.44 -5.17
C ARG A 22 6.92 12.00 -4.84
N TYR A 23 8.16 11.75 -4.44
CA TYR A 23 8.60 10.42 -4.01
C TYR A 23 9.61 10.47 -2.86
N CYS A 24 9.71 9.38 -2.11
CA CYS A 24 10.79 9.14 -1.14
C CYS A 24 11.67 8.00 -1.64
N VAL A 25 12.99 8.12 -1.47
CA VAL A 25 13.92 7.09 -1.92
C VAL A 25 13.92 5.92 -0.95
N THR A 26 13.93 6.20 0.35
CA THR A 26 13.97 5.18 1.41
C THR A 26 12.76 5.24 2.33
N TYR A 27 12.66 4.27 3.25
CA TYR A 27 11.70 4.30 4.33
C TYR A 27 11.98 5.45 5.30
N GLU A 28 13.25 5.70 5.60
CA GLU A 28 13.70 6.79 6.47
C GLU A 28 13.32 8.15 5.87
N ASP A 29 13.46 8.32 4.55
CA ASP A 29 12.99 9.52 3.86
C ASP A 29 11.49 9.72 4.06
N PHE A 30 10.70 8.65 3.94
CA PHE A 30 9.26 8.69 4.17
C PHE A 30 8.92 9.09 5.61
N VAL A 31 9.57 8.47 6.60
CA VAL A 31 9.35 8.75 8.03
C VAL A 31 9.72 10.18 8.39
N ASN A 32 10.82 10.69 7.82
CA ASN A 32 11.31 12.04 8.08
C ASN A 32 10.62 13.11 7.23
N GLY A 33 9.73 12.72 6.30
CA GLY A 33 9.06 13.65 5.39
C GLY A 33 9.98 14.22 4.31
N ASN A 34 11.10 13.56 4.00
CA ASN A 34 12.03 13.94 2.95
C ASN A 34 11.48 13.51 1.57
N TRP A 35 10.54 14.31 1.05
CA TRP A 35 9.96 14.09 -0.27
C TRP A 35 10.72 14.87 -1.35
N VAL A 36 10.96 14.21 -2.48
CA VAL A 36 11.48 14.85 -3.69
C VAL A 36 10.30 15.14 -4.63
N SER A 37 10.02 16.41 -4.87
CA SER A 37 9.03 16.85 -5.86
C SER A 37 9.54 16.62 -7.29
N VAL A 38 8.63 16.27 -8.19
CA VAL A 38 8.88 16.09 -9.62
C VAL A 38 7.71 16.62 -10.42
N ASP A 39 7.96 17.11 -11.62
CA ASP A 39 6.91 17.72 -12.43
C ASP A 39 5.89 16.66 -12.88
N THR A 40 6.35 15.60 -13.53
CA THR A 40 5.45 14.60 -14.12
C THR A 40 5.98 13.17 -14.07
N PHE A 41 5.08 12.28 -13.65
CA PHE A 41 5.11 10.86 -13.97
C PHE A 41 3.68 10.35 -14.22
N TYR A 42 3.58 9.17 -14.82
CA TYR A 42 2.32 8.55 -15.21
C TYR A 42 2.10 7.29 -14.40
N VAL A 43 0.95 7.23 -13.72
CA VAL A 43 0.49 6.04 -13.00
C VAL A 43 -0.52 5.30 -13.87
N THR A 44 -0.18 4.10 -14.30
CA THR A 44 -1.07 3.25 -15.09
C THR A 44 -1.45 2.01 -14.29
N LYS A 45 -2.77 1.78 -14.12
CA LYS A 45 -3.29 0.55 -13.54
C LYS A 45 -3.10 -0.60 -14.53
N ARG A 46 -2.44 -1.67 -14.10
CA ARG A 46 -2.27 -2.89 -14.88
C ARG A 46 -3.62 -3.58 -15.11
N THR A 47 -3.76 -4.26 -16.25
CA THR A 47 -4.90 -5.12 -16.55
C THR A 47 -5.00 -6.29 -15.57
N LYS A 48 -6.15 -6.98 -15.51
CA LYS A 48 -6.33 -8.14 -14.61
C LYS A 48 -5.26 -9.21 -14.84
N THR A 49 -4.95 -9.51 -16.10
CA THR A 49 -3.94 -10.50 -16.48
C THR A 49 -2.53 -10.05 -16.07
N GLU A 50 -2.16 -8.79 -16.34
CA GLU A 50 -0.85 -8.24 -15.94
C GLU A 50 -0.66 -8.16 -14.43
N LYS A 51 -1.73 -7.89 -13.67
CA LYS A 51 -1.72 -7.92 -12.19
C LYS A 51 -1.39 -9.31 -11.68
N PHE A 52 -2.06 -10.32 -12.24
CA PHE A 52 -1.83 -11.71 -11.87
C PHE A 52 -0.39 -12.15 -12.20
N MET A 53 0.06 -11.96 -13.45
CA MET A 53 1.45 -12.26 -13.87
C MET A 53 2.50 -11.44 -13.09
N GLY A 54 2.12 -10.23 -12.70
CA GLY A 54 2.93 -9.29 -11.94
C GLY A 54 2.99 -9.55 -10.44
N GLY A 55 2.37 -10.63 -9.94
CA GLY A 55 2.40 -10.97 -8.51
C GLY A 55 1.64 -10.00 -7.63
N GLY A 56 0.58 -9.37 -8.15
CA GLY A 56 -0.36 -8.53 -7.38
C GLY A 56 -0.03 -7.05 -7.39
N ASN A 57 1.07 -6.68 -8.04
CA ASN A 57 1.44 -5.29 -8.30
C ASN A 57 0.46 -4.68 -9.30
N ASP A 58 -0.30 -3.70 -8.82
CA ASP A 58 -1.43 -3.13 -9.53
C ASP A 58 -1.07 -2.00 -10.47
N TYR A 59 0.07 -1.36 -10.27
CA TYR A 59 0.42 -0.11 -10.94
C TYR A 59 1.81 -0.19 -11.56
N LYS A 60 1.92 0.43 -12.75
CA LYS A 60 3.17 0.77 -13.40
C LYS A 60 3.31 2.29 -13.31
N ILE A 61 4.43 2.76 -12.76
CA ILE A 61 4.74 4.18 -12.66
C ILE A 61 5.98 4.45 -13.51
N VAL A 62 5.88 5.40 -14.43
CA VAL A 62 6.96 5.77 -15.36
C VAL A 62 7.02 7.27 -15.56
N SER A 63 8.20 7.79 -15.83
CA SER A 63 8.37 9.16 -16.33
C SER A 63 9.02 9.16 -17.72
N LYS A 64 8.75 10.20 -18.50
CA LYS A 64 9.43 10.46 -19.77
C LYS A 64 10.84 11.00 -19.55
N GLU A 65 11.07 11.68 -18.43
CA GLU A 65 12.39 12.15 -18.05
C GLU A 65 13.24 11.01 -17.53
N LYS A 66 14.43 10.84 -18.12
CA LYS A 66 15.29 9.68 -17.89
C LYS A 66 15.73 9.57 -16.42
N ASP A 67 16.09 10.69 -15.80
CA ASP A 67 16.59 10.71 -14.43
C ASP A 67 15.47 10.51 -13.42
N VAL A 68 14.32 11.15 -13.60
CA VAL A 68 13.11 10.90 -12.80
C VAL A 68 12.67 9.44 -12.92
N ASN A 69 12.66 8.88 -14.13
CA ASN A 69 12.30 7.48 -14.36
C ASN A 69 13.30 6.51 -13.69
N LYS A 70 14.59 6.86 -13.62
CA LYS A 70 15.61 6.09 -12.90
C LYS A 70 15.40 6.16 -11.39
N ALA A 71 15.05 7.33 -10.86
CA ALA A 71 14.74 7.54 -9.44
C ALA A 71 13.47 6.79 -9.02
N ILE A 72 12.37 6.94 -9.77
CA ILE A 72 11.09 6.24 -9.55
C ILE A 72 11.25 4.71 -9.56
N LYS A 73 12.19 4.14 -10.32
CA LYS A 73 12.42 2.67 -10.27
C LYS A 73 13.02 2.19 -8.94
N LYS A 74 13.62 3.10 -8.18
CA LYS A 74 14.29 2.85 -6.90
C LYS A 74 13.52 3.40 -5.69
N ALA A 75 12.60 4.34 -5.91
CA ALA A 75 11.81 4.95 -4.86
C ALA A 75 11.11 3.90 -3.98
N PHE A 76 11.04 4.19 -2.68
CA PHE A 76 10.30 3.40 -1.71
C PHE A 76 8.79 3.65 -1.85
N VAL A 77 8.40 4.93 -1.85
CA VAL A 77 7.02 5.36 -2.05
C VAL A 77 6.94 6.53 -3.03
N ILE A 78 5.81 6.61 -3.74
CA ILE A 78 5.48 7.67 -4.68
C ILE A 78 4.08 8.17 -4.38
N ALA A 79 3.89 9.48 -4.47
CA ALA A 79 2.62 10.17 -4.27
C ALA A 79 2.21 10.95 -5.52
N GLN A 80 0.99 10.74 -5.99
CA GLN A 80 0.34 11.56 -7.01
C GLN A 80 -0.98 12.06 -6.45
N GLY A 81 -1.06 13.37 -6.22
CA GLY A 81 -2.15 13.91 -5.42
C GLY A 81 -2.14 13.31 -4.01
N ASP A 82 -3.33 12.95 -3.53
CA ASP A 82 -3.54 12.30 -2.23
C ASP A 82 -3.28 10.77 -2.28
N SER A 83 -2.95 10.23 -3.45
CA SER A 83 -2.74 8.79 -3.64
C SER A 83 -1.28 8.40 -3.44
N MET A 84 -1.04 7.45 -2.53
CA MET A 84 0.29 6.85 -2.31
C MET A 84 0.41 5.50 -3.00
N TYR A 85 1.63 5.18 -3.43
CA TYR A 85 2.00 3.89 -4.00
C TYR A 85 3.35 3.46 -3.42
N VAL A 86 3.43 2.21 -2.96
CA VAL A 86 4.68 1.62 -2.46
C VAL A 86 5.32 0.73 -3.51
N ASN A 87 6.63 0.79 -3.62
CA ASN A 87 7.41 -0.07 -4.51
C ASN A 87 7.64 -1.43 -3.86
N CYS A 88 7.06 -2.47 -4.44
CA CYS A 88 7.12 -3.81 -3.88
C CYS A 88 8.45 -4.53 -4.12
N ARG A 89 9.36 -3.98 -4.95
CA ARG A 89 10.58 -4.65 -5.41
C ARG A 89 11.48 -5.16 -4.27
N TYR A 90 11.55 -4.42 -3.18
CA TYR A 90 12.45 -4.70 -2.06
C TYR A 90 11.73 -5.35 -0.86
N LEU A 91 10.41 -5.52 -0.96
CA LEU A 91 9.59 -6.04 0.12
C LEU A 91 9.68 -7.56 0.20
N ARG A 92 9.67 -8.06 1.43
CA ARG A 92 9.69 -9.48 1.73
C ARG A 92 8.72 -9.77 2.86
N TYR A 93 7.98 -10.85 2.68
CA TYR A 93 7.22 -11.46 3.75
C TYR A 93 7.80 -12.84 4.00
N GLN A 94 8.23 -13.07 5.24
CA GLN A 94 9.02 -14.24 5.61
C GLN A 94 10.27 -14.38 4.70
N LYS A 95 10.41 -15.52 4.02
CA LYS A 95 11.50 -15.77 3.06
C LYS A 95 11.12 -15.46 1.61
N THR A 96 9.88 -15.03 1.35
CA THR A 96 9.35 -14.84 0.00
C THR A 96 9.42 -13.37 -0.41
N LYS A 97 9.94 -13.11 -1.61
CA LYS A 97 10.01 -11.76 -2.19
C LYS A 97 8.77 -11.43 -3.01
N PHE A 98 8.36 -10.17 -2.98
CA PHE A 98 7.41 -9.65 -3.96
C PHE A 98 8.07 -9.49 -5.34
N ARG A 99 7.25 -9.44 -6.39
CA ARG A 99 7.68 -9.06 -7.74
C ARG A 99 7.80 -7.54 -7.84
N GLY A 100 8.49 -7.05 -8.87
CA GLY A 100 8.65 -5.62 -9.12
C GLY A 100 7.36 -4.94 -9.61
N GLY A 101 7.09 -3.75 -9.06
CA GLY A 101 5.95 -2.91 -9.42
C GLY A 101 5.43 -2.15 -8.20
N TYR A 102 4.33 -1.42 -8.41
CA TYR A 102 3.73 -0.59 -7.37
C TYR A 102 2.38 -1.16 -6.91
N ALA A 103 2.14 -1.06 -5.60
CA ALA A 103 0.83 -1.31 -4.99
C ALA A 103 0.29 0.00 -4.41
N LYS A 104 -1.05 0.16 -4.40
CA LYS A 104 -1.67 1.30 -3.71
C LYS A 104 -1.40 1.19 -2.20
N ALA A 105 -1.09 2.30 -1.58
CA ALA A 105 -0.67 2.38 -0.20
C ALA A 105 -1.37 3.51 0.56
N TRP A 106 -1.32 3.41 1.90
CA TRP A 106 -1.87 4.38 2.85
C TRP A 106 -0.92 4.54 4.02
N LYS A 107 -0.95 5.71 4.67
CA LYS A 107 -0.22 5.89 5.92
C LYS A 107 -1.01 5.27 7.06
N ILE A 108 -0.33 4.59 7.97
CA ILE A 108 -0.83 4.28 9.32
C ILE A 108 -0.01 5.12 10.29
N GLY A 109 -0.66 6.10 10.91
CA GLY A 109 0.02 7.09 11.73
C GLY A 109 1.17 7.80 10.98
N THR A 110 2.29 8.01 11.65
CA THR A 110 3.43 8.77 11.09
C THR A 110 4.53 7.88 10.50
N ARG A 111 4.59 6.60 10.89
CA ARG A 111 5.77 5.74 10.64
C ARG A 111 5.48 4.50 9.82
N SER A 112 4.22 4.14 9.60
CA SER A 112 3.88 2.89 8.95
C SER A 112 3.18 3.10 7.62
N VAL A 113 3.41 2.16 6.70
CA VAL A 113 2.76 2.11 5.38
C VAL A 113 1.93 0.84 5.29
N LEU A 114 0.63 1.00 5.06
CA LEU A 114 -0.28 -0.08 4.67
C LEU A 114 -0.29 -0.21 3.16
N PHE A 115 -0.31 -1.43 2.64
CA PHE A 115 -0.62 -1.65 1.23
C PHE A 115 -1.36 -2.97 1.02
N VAL A 116 -2.10 -3.05 -0.09
CA VAL A 116 -2.85 -4.25 -0.46
C VAL A 116 -2.12 -4.97 -1.59
N ASN A 117 -1.81 -6.25 -1.41
CA ASN A 117 -1.18 -7.08 -2.44
C ASN A 117 -1.69 -8.52 -2.37
N MET A 118 -1.24 -9.38 -3.30
CA MET A 118 -1.53 -10.81 -3.21
C MET A 118 -0.79 -11.41 -2.01
N LEU A 119 -1.47 -12.31 -1.30
CA LEU A 119 -0.88 -13.14 -0.27
C LEU A 119 0.26 -13.96 -0.88
N ILE A 120 1.41 -13.92 -0.22
CA ILE A 120 2.60 -14.72 -0.53
C ILE A 120 3.06 -15.40 0.76
N GLY A 121 3.96 -16.39 0.67
CA GLY A 121 4.52 -17.06 1.85
C GLY A 121 4.01 -18.48 2.03
N LYS A 122 4.23 -19.02 3.24
CA LYS A 122 3.84 -20.39 3.60
C LYS A 122 2.33 -20.59 3.64
N GLU A 123 1.61 -19.52 3.90
CA GLU A 123 0.15 -19.42 3.96
C GLU A 123 -0.50 -19.74 2.61
N VAL A 124 0.24 -19.56 1.52
CA VAL A 124 -0.19 -19.95 0.17
C VAL A 124 0.15 -21.43 -0.09
N LEU A 125 1.27 -21.93 0.45
CA LEU A 125 1.81 -23.29 0.20
C LEU A 125 0.95 -24.43 0.78
N THR A 126 0.17 -24.15 1.82
CA THR A 126 -0.77 -25.14 2.39
C THR A 126 -1.92 -25.45 1.43
N GLU A 127 -2.21 -24.56 0.47
CA GLU A 127 -3.06 -24.85 -0.67
C GLU A 127 -2.19 -25.20 -1.88
N GLN A 128 -1.63 -26.42 -1.91
CA GLN A 128 -0.77 -26.93 -3.00
C GLN A 128 -1.40 -26.72 -4.40
N THR A 129 -2.72 -26.85 -4.50
CA THR A 129 -3.51 -26.56 -5.69
C THR A 129 -3.46 -25.08 -6.09
N THR A 130 -3.48 -24.17 -5.13
CA THR A 130 -3.50 -22.71 -5.32
C THR A 130 -2.12 -22.16 -5.71
N VAL A 131 -1.01 -22.68 -5.16
CA VAL A 131 0.36 -22.27 -5.55
C VAL A 131 0.73 -22.76 -6.94
N GLY A 132 0.41 -24.01 -7.26
CA GLY A 132 0.54 -24.55 -8.61
C GLY A 132 -0.22 -23.66 -9.58
N ILE A 133 -1.52 -23.47 -9.36
CA ILE A 133 -2.37 -22.68 -10.26
C ILE A 133 -1.99 -21.18 -10.35
N MET A 134 -1.49 -20.56 -9.27
CA MET A 134 -1.07 -19.15 -9.27
C MET A 134 0.32 -18.88 -9.86
N PHE A 135 1.25 -19.85 -9.74
CA PHE A 135 2.66 -19.63 -10.05
C PHE A 135 3.31 -20.68 -10.99
N GLY A 136 2.55 -21.66 -11.54
CA GLY A 136 3.03 -22.64 -12.53
C GLY A 136 1.97 -23.47 -13.29
N LEU A 137 2.14 -23.60 -14.61
CA LEU A 137 1.42 -24.52 -15.53
C LEU A 137 -0.08 -24.28 -15.85
N ALA A 138 -0.89 -23.66 -14.99
CA ALA A 138 -2.32 -23.41 -15.28
C ALA A 138 -2.68 -21.92 -15.30
N GLY A 139 -1.88 -21.11 -16.00
CA GLY A 139 -2.09 -19.67 -16.24
C GLY A 139 -3.31 -19.35 -17.12
N THR A 140 -4.49 -19.86 -16.75
CA THR A 140 -5.76 -19.59 -17.42
C THR A 140 -6.49 -18.44 -16.75
N MET A 141 -7.21 -17.65 -17.54
CA MET A 141 -7.96 -16.46 -17.12
C MET A 141 -8.95 -16.71 -15.96
N ALA A 142 -9.37 -17.95 -15.72
CA ALA A 142 -10.26 -18.34 -14.63
C ALA A 142 -9.64 -18.21 -13.23
N VAL A 143 -8.31 -18.17 -13.12
CA VAL A 143 -7.61 -17.97 -11.84
C VAL A 143 -7.54 -16.49 -11.47
N ALA A 144 -7.41 -15.62 -12.49
CA ALA A 144 -7.37 -14.17 -12.30
C ALA A 144 -8.67 -13.61 -11.70
N THR A 145 -9.81 -14.30 -11.86
CA THR A 145 -11.08 -13.93 -11.20
C THR A 145 -11.08 -14.28 -9.72
N LYS A 146 -10.43 -15.38 -9.31
CA LYS A 146 -10.24 -15.78 -7.91
C LYS A 146 -9.12 -14.99 -7.20
N ALA A 147 -8.24 -14.32 -7.95
CA ALA A 147 -7.12 -13.54 -7.38
C ALA A 147 -7.56 -12.43 -6.39
N ARG A 148 -8.81 -11.95 -6.45
CA ARG A 148 -9.38 -11.04 -5.44
C ARG A 148 -9.39 -11.66 -4.04
N LYS A 149 -9.77 -12.93 -3.94
CA LYS A 149 -9.88 -13.69 -2.69
C LYS A 149 -8.54 -13.87 -1.95
N TYR A 150 -7.42 -13.60 -2.62
CA TYR A 150 -6.08 -13.70 -2.04
C TYR A 150 -5.44 -12.33 -1.84
N ARG A 151 -6.20 -11.24 -1.91
CA ARG A 151 -5.70 -9.90 -1.60
C ARG A 151 -5.75 -9.69 -0.10
N VAL A 152 -4.60 -9.40 0.49
CA VAL A 152 -4.45 -9.14 1.92
C VAL A 152 -3.76 -7.81 2.15
N CYS A 153 -3.84 -7.33 3.38
CA CYS A 153 -3.17 -6.11 3.82
C CYS A 153 -1.81 -6.46 4.42
N TYR A 154 -0.79 -5.69 4.05
CA TYR A 154 0.54 -5.77 4.63
C TYR A 154 0.95 -4.42 5.22
N VAL A 155 1.74 -4.47 6.28
CA VAL A 155 2.28 -3.28 6.97
C VAL A 155 3.80 -3.27 6.88
N ILE A 156 4.33 -2.11 6.52
CA ILE A 156 5.75 -1.76 6.59
C ILE A 156 5.92 -0.80 7.78
N SER A 157 6.78 -1.14 8.73
CA SER A 157 7.02 -0.33 9.93
C SER A 157 8.50 -0.03 10.17
N GLU A 158 9.38 -0.55 9.31
CA GLU A 158 10.83 -0.46 9.43
C GLU A 158 11.46 -0.38 8.03
N GLY A 159 12.68 0.13 8.00
CA GLY A 159 13.46 0.31 6.77
C GLY A 159 14.13 -0.95 6.27
N ALA A 160 15.06 -0.77 5.34
CA ALA A 160 15.79 -1.88 4.76
C ALA A 160 16.88 -2.40 5.71
N ASP A 161 17.08 -3.72 5.73
CA ASP A 161 18.24 -4.34 6.36
C ASP A 161 19.55 -3.98 5.63
N GLU A 162 20.68 -4.41 6.19
CA GLU A 162 22.02 -4.23 5.60
C GLU A 162 22.14 -4.74 4.13
N LYS A 163 21.21 -5.61 3.69
CA LYS A 163 21.16 -6.20 2.34
C LYS A 163 20.14 -5.50 1.44
N GLY A 164 19.57 -4.37 1.89
CA GLY A 164 18.59 -3.60 1.14
C GLY A 164 17.20 -4.24 1.07
N LYS A 165 16.85 -5.13 2.02
CA LYS A 165 15.56 -5.83 2.06
C LYS A 165 14.67 -5.25 3.14
N ILE A 166 13.40 -5.02 2.82
CA ILE A 166 12.42 -4.52 3.78
C ILE A 166 11.53 -5.70 4.18
N GLN A 167 11.56 -6.06 5.47
CA GLN A 167 10.65 -7.07 6.02
C GLN A 167 9.31 -6.44 6.34
N ILE A 168 8.24 -7.10 5.94
CA ILE A 168 6.87 -6.62 6.15
C ILE A 168 6.11 -7.62 7.01
N ARG A 169 5.04 -7.15 7.65
CA ARG A 169 4.09 -7.99 8.38
C ARG A 169 2.78 -8.10 7.65
N LEU A 170 2.19 -9.29 7.70
CA LEU A 170 0.79 -9.46 7.34
C LEU A 170 -0.05 -8.74 8.40
N LEU A 171 -1.12 -8.07 7.97
CA LEU A 171 -2.09 -7.50 8.89
C LEU A 171 -3.09 -8.60 9.27
N ASP A 172 -2.73 -9.36 10.30
CA ASP A 172 -3.48 -10.48 10.84
C ASP A 172 -4.38 -10.07 12.02
N ASP A 173 -5.08 -11.05 12.61
CA ASP A 173 -5.98 -10.86 13.75
C ASP A 173 -5.30 -10.14 14.92
N ASP A 174 -4.07 -10.51 15.26
CA ASP A 174 -3.34 -9.95 16.40
C ASP A 174 -3.01 -8.46 16.15
N LEU A 175 -2.52 -8.14 14.95
CA LEU A 175 -2.19 -6.75 14.61
C LEU A 175 -3.44 -5.89 14.46
N ILE A 176 -4.54 -6.41 13.90
CA ILE A 176 -5.82 -5.69 13.83
C ILE A 176 -6.39 -5.46 15.22
N LYS A 177 -6.36 -6.47 16.10
CA LYS A 177 -6.76 -6.32 17.50
C LYS A 177 -5.94 -5.21 18.16
N GLN A 178 -4.61 -5.27 18.06
CA GLN A 178 -3.74 -4.24 18.62
C GLN A 178 -4.09 -2.82 18.11
N MET A 179 -4.48 -2.70 16.84
CA MET A 179 -4.85 -1.43 16.24
C MET A 179 -6.23 -0.91 16.65
N LEU A 180 -7.20 -1.80 16.95
CA LEU A 180 -8.61 -1.42 17.14
C LEU A 180 -9.15 -1.57 18.56
N ASP A 181 -8.52 -2.37 19.43
CA ASP A 181 -9.10 -2.79 20.73
C ASP A 181 -9.55 -1.59 21.58
N GLU A 182 -8.65 -0.64 21.83
CA GLU A 182 -8.95 0.54 22.65
C GLU A 182 -9.59 1.68 21.84
N GLN A 183 -9.28 1.77 20.54
CA GLN A 183 -9.59 2.94 19.72
C GLN A 183 -10.94 2.84 19.02
N ALA A 184 -11.38 1.62 18.70
CA ALA A 184 -12.65 1.36 18.04
C ALA A 184 -13.19 -0.06 18.34
N PRO A 185 -13.61 -0.35 19.59
CA PRO A 185 -14.11 -1.68 19.98
C PRO A 185 -15.28 -2.18 19.11
N SER A 186 -16.14 -1.27 18.64
CA SER A 186 -17.25 -1.60 17.74
C SER A 186 -16.77 -2.10 16.37
N LEU A 187 -15.67 -1.53 15.85
CA LEU A 187 -15.05 -1.96 14.60
C LEU A 187 -14.26 -3.26 14.78
N LEU A 188 -13.69 -3.50 15.96
CA LEU A 188 -13.11 -4.81 16.28
C LEU A 188 -14.18 -5.90 16.30
N LYS A 189 -15.38 -5.61 16.81
CA LYS A 189 -16.52 -6.52 16.72
C LYS A 189 -16.96 -6.77 15.27
N GLU A 190 -16.98 -5.73 14.43
CA GLU A 190 -17.26 -5.86 12.98
C GLU A 190 -16.20 -6.73 12.29
N PHE A 191 -14.93 -6.58 12.67
CA PHE A 191 -13.84 -7.43 12.17
C PHE A 191 -14.07 -8.91 12.49
N TYR A 192 -14.39 -9.24 13.74
CA TYR A 192 -14.65 -10.63 14.15
C TYR A 192 -16.02 -11.18 13.75
N ALA A 193 -16.88 -10.40 13.10
CA ALA A 193 -18.15 -10.89 12.57
C ALA A 193 -17.96 -11.87 11.39
N GLU A 194 -16.83 -11.80 10.69
CA GLU A 194 -16.43 -12.82 9.72
C GLU A 194 -15.72 -13.98 10.45
N SER A 195 -16.40 -15.12 10.56
CA SER A 195 -15.87 -16.29 11.26
C SER A 195 -14.75 -17.01 10.50
N ASP A 196 -14.75 -16.94 9.17
CA ASP A 196 -13.74 -17.57 8.31
C ASP A 196 -12.44 -16.75 8.37
N ASP A 197 -11.40 -17.31 8.99
CA ASP A 197 -10.12 -16.64 9.21
C ASP A 197 -9.48 -16.13 7.91
N LYS A 198 -9.53 -16.92 6.84
CA LYS A 198 -8.98 -16.55 5.53
C LYS A 198 -9.72 -15.37 4.91
N LYS A 199 -11.05 -15.31 5.07
CA LYS A 199 -11.84 -14.16 4.59
C LYS A 199 -11.64 -12.94 5.47
N ARG A 200 -11.51 -13.16 6.79
CA ARG A 200 -11.37 -12.10 7.79
C ARG A 200 -10.09 -11.29 7.57
N ILE A 201 -8.97 -11.92 7.26
CA ILE A 201 -7.72 -11.21 6.91
C ILE A 201 -7.69 -10.65 5.47
N GLY A 202 -8.72 -10.96 4.67
CA GLY A 202 -8.85 -10.48 3.31
C GLY A 202 -9.00 -8.96 3.27
N ALA A 203 -8.31 -8.31 2.34
CA ALA A 203 -8.37 -6.86 2.17
C ALA A 203 -9.79 -6.35 1.88
N GLU A 204 -10.66 -7.20 1.33
CA GLU A 204 -12.08 -6.91 1.10
C GLU A 204 -12.83 -6.64 2.41
N HIS A 205 -12.46 -7.35 3.48
CA HIS A 205 -13.02 -7.22 4.82
C HIS A 205 -12.28 -6.17 5.65
N VAL A 206 -10.93 -6.20 5.61
CA VAL A 206 -10.08 -5.35 6.44
C VAL A 206 -10.11 -3.88 6.02
N MET A 207 -10.05 -3.56 4.72
CA MET A 207 -9.91 -2.18 4.27
C MET A 207 -11.09 -1.28 4.68
N PRO A 208 -12.37 -1.70 4.54
CA PRO A 208 -13.50 -0.91 5.02
C PRO A 208 -13.42 -0.58 6.51
N ILE A 209 -12.98 -1.54 7.33
CA ILE A 209 -12.85 -1.38 8.79
C ILE A 209 -11.78 -0.33 9.11
N LEU A 210 -10.62 -0.42 8.48
CA LEU A 210 -9.54 0.57 8.68
C LEU A 210 -9.90 1.96 8.17
N MET A 211 -10.66 2.05 7.07
CA MET A 211 -11.16 3.34 6.58
C MET A 211 -12.13 3.98 7.58
N LYS A 212 -13.06 3.18 8.13
CA LYS A 212 -14.02 3.64 9.15
C LYS A 212 -13.35 4.07 10.45
N SER A 213 -12.24 3.42 10.83
CA SER A 213 -11.52 3.77 12.06
C SER A 213 -10.72 5.05 11.95
N GLY A 214 -10.49 5.59 10.74
CA GLY A 214 -9.63 6.74 10.52
C GLY A 214 -8.14 6.47 10.73
N LEU A 215 -7.75 5.22 10.98
CA LEU A 215 -6.34 4.84 11.19
C LEU A 215 -5.50 4.93 9.93
N ILE A 216 -6.15 4.82 8.77
CA ILE A 216 -5.52 5.01 7.48
C ILE A 216 -5.97 6.32 6.87
N THR A 217 -5.00 7.13 6.49
CA THR A 217 -5.24 8.44 5.90
C THR A 217 -4.67 8.49 4.47
N PRO A 218 -5.36 9.18 3.54
CA PRO A 218 -4.73 9.65 2.31
C PRO A 218 -3.52 10.54 2.64
N LEU A 219 -2.62 10.73 1.67
CA LEU A 219 -1.57 11.75 1.83
C LEU A 219 -2.25 13.12 1.84
N GLN A 220 -2.13 13.84 2.95
CA GLN A 220 -2.41 15.27 3.02
C GLN A 220 -1.19 16.09 2.58
#